data_AF-A0A376UDL5-F1
#
_entry.id   AF-A0A376UDL5-F1
#
_cell.length_a   1.000
_cell.length_b   1.000
_cell.length_c   1.000
_cell.angle_alpha   90.00
_cell.angle_beta   90.00
_cell.angle_gamma   90.00
#
_symmetry.space_group_name_H-M   'P 1'
#
loop_
_entity.id
_entity.type
_entity.pdbx_description
1 polymer ?
#
loop_
_entity_poly.entity_id
_entity_poly.type
_entity_poly.pdbx_seq_one_letter_code
_entity_poly.pdbx_strand_id
1 'polypeptide(L)'
;MLAELCDYWREYPSTQADALILQWCRQHRVDYYPLVVMMIEARELVNDQGKPLLYIPGDSARTRFHLYEILSDEKLSALGRSLVEMVLHKGRKPRISLTRDTEHPLWPLYLVAKQLVQANQPTEESLMPIVSRLDAEDRCPLEALIIRRLLIQAANFTEKQTVEPEPQPQPMPVDDGGPGCLGIIKIIFYIFIFAGLIGKILHLFG
;
A
#
# COMPACT_ATOMS: atom_id res chain seq x y z
N MET A 1 12.63 25.40 1.03
CA MET A 1 11.29 25.07 0.48
C MET A 1 11.02 23.57 0.32
N LEU A 2 11.68 22.80 -0.58
CA LEU A 2 11.33 21.37 -0.73
C LEU A 2 11.60 20.52 0.53
N ALA A 3 12.76 20.72 1.17
CA ALA A 3 13.11 20.00 2.39
C ALA A 3 12.07 20.27 3.50
N GLU A 4 11.73 21.53 3.75
CA GLU A 4 10.69 21.95 4.69
C GLU A 4 9.32 21.34 4.35
N LEU A 5 8.95 21.27 3.07
CA LEU A 5 7.71 20.61 2.65
C LEU A 5 7.75 19.11 2.93
N CYS A 6 8.88 18.45 2.71
CA CYS A 6 9.05 17.02 3.01
C CYS A 6 9.02 16.74 4.51
N ASP A 7 9.58 17.63 5.33
CA ASP A 7 9.56 17.52 6.78
C ASP A 7 8.15 17.81 7.31
N TYR A 8 7.48 18.86 6.82
CA TYR A 8 6.07 19.14 7.12
C TYR A 8 5.16 17.95 6.76
N TRP A 9 5.35 17.35 5.57
CA TRP A 9 4.56 16.18 5.16
C TRP A 9 4.78 14.97 6.07
N ARG A 10 5.99 14.81 6.63
CA ARG A 10 6.34 13.73 7.55
C ARG A 10 5.76 13.96 8.96
N GLU A 11 5.84 15.19 9.44
CA GLU A 11 5.39 15.57 10.79
C GLU A 11 3.86 15.71 10.89
N TYR A 12 3.23 16.24 9.84
CA TYR A 12 1.80 16.58 9.83
C TYR A 12 1.08 15.94 8.63
N PRO A 13 0.95 14.59 8.61
CA PRO A 13 0.30 13.88 7.52
C PRO A 13 -1.16 14.32 7.38
N SER A 14 -1.50 14.89 6.23
CA SER A 14 -2.84 15.43 5.94
C SER A 14 -3.09 15.46 4.43
N THR A 15 -4.37 15.54 4.04
CA THR A 15 -4.76 15.72 2.63
C THR A 15 -4.20 17.01 2.03
N GLN A 16 -4.04 18.06 2.84
CA GLN A 16 -3.40 19.31 2.44
C GLN A 16 -1.91 19.13 2.18
N ALA A 17 -1.17 18.46 3.08
CA ALA A 17 0.25 18.17 2.87
C ALA A 17 0.47 17.33 1.60
N ASP A 18 -0.41 16.36 1.36
CA ASP A 18 -0.39 15.55 0.14
C ASP A 18 -0.61 16.39 -1.12
N ALA A 19 -1.57 17.32 -1.10
CA ALA A 19 -1.83 18.20 -2.24
C ALA A 19 -0.61 19.08 -2.55
N LEU A 20 0.05 19.62 -1.52
CA LEU A 20 1.25 20.44 -1.68
C LEU A 20 2.42 19.65 -2.28
N ILE A 21 2.67 18.43 -1.79
CA ILE A 21 3.78 17.61 -2.29
C ILE A 21 3.51 17.12 -3.73
N LEU A 22 2.27 16.78 -4.06
CA LEU A 22 1.86 16.41 -5.42
C LEU A 22 1.95 17.59 -6.38
N GLN A 23 1.50 18.79 -5.96
CA GLN A 23 1.59 20.00 -6.76
C GLN A 23 3.05 20.36 -7.05
N TRP A 24 3.90 20.36 -6.02
CA TRP A 24 5.34 20.61 -6.20
C TRP A 24 5.95 19.57 -7.14
N CYS A 25 5.62 18.29 -6.94
CA CYS A 25 6.12 17.20 -7.78
C CYS A 25 5.74 17.40 -9.25
N ARG A 26 4.48 17.74 -9.54
CA ARG A 26 4.01 17.98 -10.91
C ARG A 26 4.72 19.15 -11.58
N GLN A 27 5.00 20.22 -10.84
CA GLN A 27 5.64 21.42 -11.37
C GLN A 27 7.13 21.23 -11.65
N HIS A 28 7.84 20.48 -10.81
CA HIS A 28 9.31 20.46 -10.82
C HIS A 28 9.93 19.11 -11.21
N ARG A 29 9.21 18.01 -11.00
CA ARG A 29 9.75 16.63 -11.00
C ARG A 29 8.65 15.64 -11.36
N VAL A 30 8.05 15.81 -12.54
CA VAL A 30 6.85 15.05 -12.97
C VAL A 30 7.01 13.53 -12.89
N ASP A 31 8.20 12.99 -13.16
CA ASP A 31 8.47 11.56 -13.09
C ASP A 31 8.53 10.99 -11.66
N TYR A 32 8.57 11.82 -10.63
CA TYR A 32 8.37 11.35 -9.26
C TYR A 32 6.88 11.19 -8.93
N TYR A 33 5.97 11.81 -9.70
CA TYR A 33 4.57 11.94 -9.33
C TYR A 33 3.86 10.58 -9.13
N PRO A 34 4.01 9.58 -10.02
CA PRO A 34 3.40 8.27 -9.79
C PRO A 34 3.91 7.60 -8.50
N LEU A 35 5.21 7.76 -8.19
CA LEU A 35 5.84 7.23 -6.99
C LEU A 35 5.35 7.95 -5.71
N VAL A 36 5.13 9.28 -5.79
CA VAL A 36 4.56 10.07 -4.69
C VAL A 36 3.12 9.66 -4.40
N VAL A 37 2.31 9.44 -5.43
CA VAL A 37 0.93 8.95 -5.26
C VAL A 37 0.94 7.59 -4.55
N MET A 38 1.78 6.66 -5.00
CA MET A 38 1.95 5.36 -4.34
C MET A 38 2.41 5.49 -2.89
N MET A 39 3.32 6.43 -2.63
CA MET A 39 3.84 6.70 -1.29
C MET A 39 2.75 7.22 -0.34
N ILE A 40 1.92 8.15 -0.81
CA ILE A 40 0.79 8.71 -0.04
C ILE A 40 -0.21 7.61 0.30
N GLU A 41 -0.62 6.83 -0.70
CA GLU A 41 -1.58 5.77 -0.51
C GLU A 41 -1.09 4.70 0.48
N ALA A 42 0.18 4.32 0.36
CA ALA A 42 0.77 3.34 1.26
C ALA A 42 0.81 3.87 2.71
N ARG A 43 0.99 5.18 2.94
CA ARG A 43 0.94 5.79 4.29
C ARG A 43 -0.42 5.59 4.95
N GLU A 44 -1.50 5.63 4.18
CA GLU A 44 -2.88 5.48 4.68
C GLU A 44 -3.20 4.03 5.07
N LEU A 45 -2.38 3.06 4.65
CA LEU A 45 -2.63 1.63 4.82
C LEU A 45 -1.80 1.03 5.94
N VAL A 46 -2.27 1.29 7.15
CA VAL A 46 -1.76 0.75 8.41
C VAL A 46 -2.87 0.01 9.15
N ASN A 47 -2.51 -0.93 10.02
CA ASN A 47 -3.45 -1.60 10.91
C ASN A 47 -3.81 -0.71 12.12
N ASP A 48 -4.66 -1.21 13.01
CA ASP A 48 -5.10 -0.50 14.22
C ASP A 48 -3.95 -0.15 15.19
N GLN A 49 -2.79 -0.78 15.03
CA GLN A 49 -1.57 -0.53 15.79
C GLN A 49 -0.60 0.41 15.06
N GLY A 50 -1.00 0.97 13.91
CA GLY A 50 -0.15 1.82 13.08
C GLY A 50 0.93 1.06 12.29
N LYS A 51 0.90 -0.28 12.29
CA LYS A 51 1.84 -1.10 11.52
C LYS A 51 1.43 -1.11 10.04
N PRO A 52 2.35 -0.86 9.10
CA PRO A 52 2.07 -0.95 7.67
C PRO A 52 1.44 -2.28 7.26
N LEU A 53 0.34 -2.23 6.50
CA LEU A 53 -0.28 -3.41 5.93
C LEU A 53 0.34 -3.75 4.57
N LEU A 54 0.29 -5.04 4.19
CA LEU A 54 0.56 -5.40 2.80
C LEU A 54 -0.47 -4.70 1.91
N TYR A 55 0.03 -3.97 0.94
CA TYR A 55 -0.78 -3.18 0.04
C TYR A 55 -0.26 -3.29 -1.40
N ILE A 56 -1.17 -3.43 -2.36
CA ILE A 56 -0.89 -3.40 -3.78
C ILE A 56 -1.40 -2.05 -4.35
N PRO A 57 -0.50 -1.14 -4.76
CA PRO A 57 -0.83 0.16 -5.35
C PRO A 57 -2.03 0.20 -6.32
N GLY A 58 -2.77 1.31 -6.33
CA GLY A 58 -3.89 1.57 -7.25
C GLY A 58 -5.30 1.14 -6.80
N ASP A 59 -5.54 0.78 -5.54
CA ASP A 59 -6.89 0.41 -5.07
C ASP A 59 -7.76 1.60 -4.68
N SER A 60 -7.19 2.68 -4.13
CA SER A 60 -8.00 3.83 -3.70
C SER A 60 -8.49 4.65 -4.89
N ALA A 61 -9.73 5.15 -4.79
CA ALA A 61 -10.30 6.07 -5.78
C ALA A 61 -9.46 7.35 -5.92
N ARG A 62 -8.89 7.82 -4.80
CA ARG A 62 -7.99 8.98 -4.74
C ARG A 62 -6.72 8.76 -5.56
N THR A 63 -6.04 7.61 -5.38
CA THR A 63 -4.87 7.26 -6.20
C THR A 63 -5.24 7.18 -7.67
N ARG A 64 -6.33 6.48 -8.00
CA ARG A 64 -6.76 6.31 -9.39
C ARG A 64 -7.04 7.66 -10.05
N PHE A 65 -7.68 8.58 -9.34
CA PHE A 65 -7.90 9.95 -9.81
C PHE A 65 -6.59 10.67 -10.15
N HIS A 66 -5.63 10.72 -9.21
CA HIS A 66 -4.34 11.37 -9.45
C HIS A 66 -3.54 10.72 -10.59
N LEU A 67 -3.63 9.39 -10.73
CA LEU A 67 -2.95 8.66 -11.79
C LEU A 67 -3.57 8.90 -13.17
N TYR A 68 -4.90 9.01 -13.29
CA TYR A 68 -5.54 9.43 -14.54
C TYR A 68 -5.18 10.86 -14.91
N GLU A 69 -5.12 11.75 -13.92
CA GLU A 69 -4.77 13.15 -14.12
C GLU A 69 -3.35 13.32 -14.66
N ILE A 70 -2.37 12.62 -14.10
CA ILE A 70 -0.97 12.72 -14.53
C ILE A 70 -0.70 12.00 -15.86
N LEU A 71 -1.50 10.99 -16.21
CA LEU A 71 -1.35 10.27 -17.48
C LEU A 71 -1.54 11.19 -18.70
N SER A 72 -2.33 12.25 -18.53
CA SER A 72 -2.58 13.28 -19.54
C SER A 72 -1.49 14.36 -19.61
N ASP A 73 -0.51 14.33 -18.71
CA ASP A 73 0.58 15.32 -18.69
C ASP A 73 1.66 14.92 -19.71
N GLU A 74 1.90 15.79 -20.69
CA GLU A 74 2.88 15.52 -21.76
C GLU A 74 4.31 15.40 -21.23
N LYS A 75 4.62 16.02 -20.09
CA LYS A 75 5.96 16.02 -19.49
C LYS A 75 6.32 14.69 -18.83
N LEU A 76 5.33 13.86 -18.48
CA LEU A 76 5.58 12.56 -17.89
C LEU A 76 6.41 11.70 -18.88
N SER A 77 7.45 11.03 -18.41
CA SER A 77 8.26 10.16 -19.28
C SER A 77 7.48 8.91 -19.71
N ALA A 78 8.00 8.19 -20.71
CA ALA A 78 7.47 6.88 -21.09
C ALA A 78 7.55 5.87 -19.93
N LEU A 79 8.61 5.95 -19.10
CA LEU A 79 8.78 5.15 -17.90
C LEU A 79 7.66 5.43 -16.89
N GLY A 80 7.40 6.71 -16.62
CA GLY A 80 6.29 7.18 -15.79
C GLY A 80 4.93 6.68 -16.27
N ARG A 81 4.64 6.87 -17.56
CA ARG A 81 3.38 6.39 -18.18
C ARG A 81 3.19 4.88 -18.04
N SER A 82 4.25 4.10 -18.25
CA SER A 82 4.17 2.63 -18.14
C SER A 82 3.81 2.18 -16.71
N LEU A 83 4.39 2.80 -15.68
CA LEU A 83 4.03 2.50 -14.29
C LEU A 83 2.57 2.88 -14.00
N VAL A 84 2.14 4.07 -14.42
CA VAL A 84 0.76 4.55 -14.25
C VAL A 84 -0.24 3.59 -14.89
N GLU A 85 0.01 3.18 -16.15
CA GLU A 85 -0.84 2.19 -16.83
C GLU A 85 -0.90 0.87 -16.06
N MET A 86 0.23 0.39 -15.54
CA MET A 86 0.31 -0.86 -14.78
C MET A 86 -0.49 -0.80 -13.49
N VAL A 87 -0.42 0.32 -12.76
CA VAL A 87 -1.18 0.54 -11.52
C VAL A 87 -2.68 0.61 -11.82
N LEU A 88 -3.08 1.39 -12.83
CA LEU A 88 -4.50 1.58 -13.19
C LEU A 88 -5.17 0.28 -13.67
N HIS A 89 -4.44 -0.56 -14.40
CA HIS A 89 -4.92 -1.80 -15.01
C HIS A 89 -4.50 -3.07 -14.26
N LYS A 90 -4.03 -2.95 -13.01
CA LYS A 90 -3.67 -4.05 -12.11
C LYS A 90 -2.75 -5.10 -12.77
N GLY A 91 -1.61 -4.66 -13.28
CA GLY A 91 -0.55 -5.57 -13.73
C GLY A 91 -0.80 -6.24 -15.08
N ARG A 92 -1.85 -5.86 -15.83
CA ARG A 92 -1.90 -6.19 -17.27
C ARG A 92 -0.64 -5.67 -17.94
N LYS A 93 -0.11 -6.43 -18.92
CA LYS A 93 1.08 -6.02 -19.69
C LYS A 93 0.85 -4.57 -20.17
N PRO A 94 1.65 -3.59 -19.72
CA PRO A 94 1.50 -2.22 -20.19
C PRO A 94 1.70 -2.20 -21.71
N ARG A 95 0.98 -1.33 -22.42
CA ARG A 95 1.10 -1.23 -23.89
C ARG A 95 2.51 -0.82 -24.29
N ILE A 96 3.19 -0.12 -23.39
CA ILE A 96 4.61 0.20 -23.42
C ILE A 96 5.28 -0.67 -22.36
N SER A 97 6.08 -1.66 -22.79
CA SER A 97 6.98 -2.39 -21.90
C SER A 97 7.85 -1.38 -21.12
N LEU A 98 8.18 -1.65 -19.85
CA LEU A 98 9.39 -1.06 -19.25
C LEU A 98 10.61 -1.59 -20.04
N THR A 99 10.77 -1.15 -21.28
CA THR A 99 11.85 -1.52 -22.19
C THR A 99 12.95 -0.50 -22.01
N ARG A 100 14.02 -0.94 -21.35
CA ARG A 100 15.42 -0.51 -21.54
C ARG A 100 15.76 0.98 -21.39
N ASP A 101 14.91 1.82 -20.83
CA ASP A 101 15.41 3.11 -20.31
C ASP A 101 16.03 2.91 -18.93
N THR A 102 17.01 1.99 -18.86
CA THR A 102 17.84 1.77 -17.67
C THR A 102 18.75 2.98 -17.40
N GLU A 103 18.87 3.87 -18.38
CA GLU A 103 19.60 5.14 -18.30
C GLU A 103 18.79 6.21 -17.57
N HIS A 104 17.46 6.06 -17.46
CA HIS A 104 16.63 6.98 -16.70
C HIS A 104 17.08 7.04 -15.23
N PRO A 105 17.35 8.23 -14.65
CA PRO A 105 17.87 8.34 -13.28
C PRO A 105 16.99 7.67 -12.21
N LEU A 106 15.68 7.62 -12.44
CA LEU A 106 14.71 7.00 -11.53
C LEU A 106 14.48 5.51 -11.79
N TRP A 107 15.15 4.90 -12.77
CA TRP A 107 14.94 3.50 -13.15
C TRP A 107 14.92 2.54 -11.95
N PRO A 108 15.86 2.61 -10.98
CA PRO A 108 15.83 1.69 -9.84
C PRO A 108 14.56 1.83 -8.98
N LEU A 109 14.06 3.06 -8.78
CA LEU A 109 12.84 3.31 -8.03
C LEU A 109 11.62 2.73 -8.76
N TYR A 110 11.57 2.92 -10.08
CA TYR A 110 10.52 2.38 -10.94
C TYR A 110 10.53 0.84 -11.00
N LEU A 111 11.70 0.22 -10.99
CA LEU A 111 11.84 -1.23 -10.97
C LEU A 111 11.23 -1.84 -9.70
N VAL A 112 11.56 -1.27 -8.53
CA VAL A 112 10.99 -1.71 -7.26
C VAL A 112 9.49 -1.44 -7.21
N ALA A 113 9.05 -0.23 -7.61
CA ALA A 113 7.63 0.11 -7.68
C ALA A 113 6.85 -0.88 -8.57
N LYS A 114 7.39 -1.23 -9.75
CA LYS A 114 6.81 -2.23 -10.65
C LYS A 114 6.62 -3.57 -9.95
N GLN A 115 7.64 -4.08 -9.26
CA GLN A 115 7.54 -5.37 -8.55
C GLN A 115 6.44 -5.33 -7.50
N LEU A 116 6.36 -4.25 -6.70
CA LEU A 116 5.31 -4.05 -5.69
C LEU A 116 3.90 -3.98 -6.31
N VAL A 117 3.73 -3.27 -7.43
CA VAL A 117 2.46 -3.18 -8.18
C VAL A 117 2.01 -4.56 -8.69
N GLN A 118 2.96 -5.41 -9.06
CA GLN A 118 2.71 -6.78 -9.51
C GLN A 118 2.55 -7.78 -8.36
N ALA A 119 2.49 -7.29 -7.11
CA ALA A 119 2.45 -8.11 -5.90
C ALA A 119 3.63 -9.09 -5.78
N ASN A 120 4.77 -8.74 -6.35
CA ASN A 120 6.02 -9.50 -6.27
C ASN A 120 6.91 -8.90 -5.18
N GLN A 121 7.57 -9.76 -4.41
CA GLN A 121 8.62 -9.33 -3.49
C GLN A 121 9.81 -8.79 -4.32
N PRO A 122 10.26 -7.56 -4.07
CA PRO A 122 11.47 -7.04 -4.71
C PRO A 122 12.70 -7.88 -4.37
N THR A 123 13.55 -8.13 -5.36
CA THR A 123 14.80 -8.89 -5.17
C THR A 123 15.86 -8.01 -4.52
N GLU A 124 16.81 -8.60 -3.80
CA GLU A 124 17.94 -7.87 -3.21
C GLU A 124 18.69 -7.03 -4.26
N GLU A 125 18.93 -7.61 -5.45
CA GLU A 125 19.55 -6.93 -6.59
C GLU A 125 18.80 -5.65 -7.00
N SER A 126 17.47 -5.64 -6.93
CA SER A 126 16.65 -4.46 -7.24
C SER A 126 16.62 -3.43 -6.10
N LEU A 127 16.82 -3.87 -4.85
CA LEU A 127 16.82 -3.02 -3.67
C LEU A 127 18.17 -2.32 -3.45
N MET A 128 19.29 -2.99 -3.76
CA MET A 128 20.63 -2.47 -3.52
C MET A 128 20.87 -1.07 -4.11
N PRO A 129 20.49 -0.76 -5.37
CA PRO A 129 20.69 0.57 -5.92
C PRO A 129 19.91 1.67 -5.19
N ILE A 130 18.68 1.37 -4.74
CA ILE A 130 17.87 2.37 -4.00
C ILE A 130 18.36 2.55 -2.56
N VAL A 131 18.92 1.51 -1.94
CA VAL A 131 19.58 1.62 -0.63
C VAL A 131 20.82 2.52 -0.74
N SER A 132 21.71 2.26 -1.70
CA SER A 132 22.88 3.11 -1.95
C SER A 132 22.48 4.56 -2.26
N ARG A 133 21.36 4.75 -2.98
CA ARG A 133 20.83 6.08 -3.28
C ARG A 133 20.27 6.79 -2.04
N LEU A 134 19.74 6.06 -1.07
CA LEU A 134 19.27 6.62 0.21
C LEU A 134 20.44 7.18 1.04
N ASP A 135 21.62 6.59 0.92
CA ASP A 135 22.82 7.00 1.67
C ASP A 135 23.60 8.13 0.99
N ALA A 136 23.30 8.42 -0.28
CA ALA A 136 23.95 9.51 -1.02
C ALA A 136 23.67 10.88 -0.38
N GLU A 137 24.71 11.71 -0.28
CA GLU A 137 24.67 13.06 0.32
C GLU A 137 23.87 14.05 -0.54
N ASP A 138 23.91 13.89 -1.86
CA ASP A 138 23.28 14.77 -2.84
C ASP A 138 21.81 14.40 -3.13
N ARG A 139 21.21 13.51 -2.34
CA ARG A 139 19.86 13.01 -2.62
C ARG A 139 18.79 14.08 -2.45
N CYS A 140 17.78 14.02 -3.32
CA CYS A 140 16.60 14.86 -3.19
C CYS A 140 15.79 14.47 -1.93
N PRO A 141 15.32 15.41 -1.10
CA PRO A 141 14.49 15.11 0.07
C PRO A 141 13.22 14.29 -0.27
N LEU A 142 12.59 14.59 -1.40
CA LEU A 142 11.41 13.85 -1.88
C LEU A 142 11.76 12.41 -2.27
N GLU A 143 12.90 12.24 -2.94
CA GLU A 143 13.43 10.93 -3.31
C GLU A 143 13.70 10.07 -2.07
N ALA A 144 14.24 10.67 -1.00
CA ALA A 144 14.46 9.98 0.27
C ALA A 144 13.15 9.51 0.93
N LEU A 145 12.05 10.28 0.82
CA LEU A 145 10.74 9.85 1.31
C LEU A 145 10.21 8.66 0.50
N ILE A 146 10.34 8.71 -0.83
CA ILE A 146 9.88 7.65 -1.74
C ILE A 146 10.67 6.36 -1.50
N ILE A 147 12.01 6.44 -1.45
CA ILE A 147 12.86 5.26 -1.23
C ILE A 147 12.51 4.60 0.10
N ARG A 148 12.41 5.37 1.20
CA ARG A 148 12.02 4.81 2.50
C ARG A 148 10.69 4.08 2.42
N ARG A 149 9.71 4.65 1.73
CA ARG A 149 8.41 4.01 1.59
C ARG A 149 8.44 2.74 0.75
N LEU A 150 9.21 2.72 -0.34
CA LEU A 150 9.44 1.52 -1.15
C LEU A 150 10.11 0.41 -0.32
N LEU A 151 11.13 0.75 0.48
CA LEU A 151 11.83 -0.21 1.36
C LEU A 151 10.91 -0.77 2.45
N ILE A 152 10.13 0.07 3.12
CA ILE A 152 9.13 -0.38 4.10
C ILE A 152 8.14 -1.35 3.44
N GLN A 153 7.65 -1.00 2.24
CA GLN A 153 6.70 -1.86 1.55
C GLN A 153 7.31 -3.20 1.12
N ALA A 154 8.55 -3.18 0.63
CA ALA A 154 9.28 -4.40 0.29
C ALA A 154 9.47 -5.32 1.52
N ALA A 155 9.80 -4.75 2.68
CA ALA A 155 9.93 -5.51 3.93
C ALA A 155 8.61 -6.17 4.37
N ASN A 156 7.48 -5.50 4.17
CA ASN A 156 6.15 -6.06 4.51
C ASN A 156 5.79 -7.29 3.67
N PHE A 157 6.38 -7.48 2.48
CA PHE A 157 6.23 -8.73 1.71
C PHE A 157 6.97 -9.89 2.37
N THR A 158 8.15 -9.63 2.95
CA THR A 158 8.95 -10.65 3.65
C THR A 158 8.24 -11.14 4.91
N GLU A 159 7.68 -10.23 5.70
CA GLU A 159 7.01 -10.59 6.97
C GLU A 159 5.85 -11.57 6.76
N LYS A 160 5.12 -11.50 5.63
CA LYS A 160 4.02 -12.43 5.34
C LYS A 160 4.48 -13.85 5.01
N GLN A 161 5.68 -14.04 4.48
CA GLN A 161 6.23 -15.40 4.25
C GLN A 161 6.77 -16.03 5.55
N THR A 162 7.06 -15.22 6.57
CA THR A 162 7.59 -15.65 7.87
C THR A 162 6.49 -15.69 8.95
N VAL A 163 5.21 -15.53 8.59
CA VAL A 163 4.11 -15.77 9.53
C VAL A 163 4.10 -17.26 9.85
N GLU A 164 4.54 -17.59 11.06
CA GLU A 164 4.34 -18.88 11.70
C GLU A 164 2.89 -19.32 11.45
N PRO A 165 2.62 -20.58 11.06
CA PRO A 165 1.28 -20.99 10.68
C PRO A 165 0.30 -20.56 11.77
N GLU A 166 -0.68 -19.73 11.40
CA GLU A 166 -1.81 -19.44 12.27
C GLU A 166 -2.29 -20.79 12.81
N PRO A 167 -2.45 -20.98 14.14
CA PRO A 167 -2.79 -22.28 14.69
C PRO A 167 -3.99 -22.78 13.92
N GLN A 168 -3.83 -23.86 13.16
CA GLN A 168 -4.95 -24.46 12.46
C GLN A 168 -6.03 -24.63 13.52
N PRO A 169 -7.26 -24.14 13.29
CA PRO A 169 -8.37 -24.53 14.14
C PRO A 169 -8.31 -26.04 14.21
N GLN A 170 -8.01 -26.59 15.40
CA GLN A 170 -8.02 -28.03 15.56
C GLN A 170 -9.36 -28.49 15.01
N PRO A 171 -9.39 -29.46 14.08
CA PRO A 171 -10.64 -30.01 13.61
C PRO A 171 -11.37 -30.44 14.87
N MET A 172 -12.52 -29.82 15.17
CA MET A 172 -13.37 -30.35 16.21
C MET A 172 -13.59 -31.82 15.86
N PRO A 173 -13.50 -32.74 16.84
CA PRO A 173 -13.77 -34.14 16.57
C PRO A 173 -15.11 -34.21 15.83
N VAL A 174 -15.08 -34.90 14.69
CA VAL A 174 -16.28 -35.15 13.89
C VAL A 174 -17.28 -35.83 14.81
N ASP A 175 -18.33 -35.10 15.15
CA ASP A 175 -19.48 -35.65 15.86
C ASP A 175 -20.23 -36.49 14.84
N ASP A 176 -19.87 -37.77 14.76
CA ASP A 176 -20.67 -38.82 14.11
C ASP A 176 -21.95 -39.02 14.94
N GLY A 177 -22.85 -38.05 14.85
CA GLY A 177 -24.09 -38.02 15.61
C GLY A 177 -25.16 -37.33 14.79
N GLY A 178 -26.06 -38.12 14.20
CA GLY A 178 -27.24 -37.63 13.48
C GLY A 178 -28.12 -36.67 14.29
N PRO A 179 -29.14 -36.09 13.65
CA PRO A 179 -29.83 -34.88 14.12
C PRO A 179 -30.57 -35.13 15.43
N GLY A 180 -29.96 -34.74 16.55
CA GLY A 180 -30.54 -34.89 17.88
C GLY A 180 -30.29 -33.63 18.70
N CYS A 181 -31.37 -33.09 19.27
CA CYS A 181 -31.58 -32.10 20.35
C CYS A 181 -30.44 -31.17 20.86
N LEU A 182 -29.16 -31.51 20.80
CA LEU A 182 -28.01 -30.70 21.21
C LEU A 182 -27.76 -29.49 20.30
N GLY A 183 -27.98 -29.62 18.97
CA GLY A 183 -27.90 -28.49 18.04
C GLY A 183 -28.94 -27.40 18.34
N ILE A 184 -30.15 -27.82 18.76
CA ILE A 184 -31.24 -26.92 19.16
C ILE A 184 -30.88 -26.17 20.45
N ILE A 185 -30.28 -26.86 21.43
CA ILE A 185 -29.82 -26.22 22.68
C ILE A 185 -28.75 -25.17 22.39
N LYS A 186 -27.82 -25.44 21.46
CA LYS A 186 -26.79 -24.47 21.05
C LYS A 186 -27.41 -23.21 20.42
N ILE A 187 -28.41 -23.37 19.54
CA ILE A 187 -29.14 -22.26 18.93
C ILE A 187 -29.90 -21.45 20.00
N ILE A 188 -30.60 -22.12 20.93
CA ILE A 188 -31.32 -21.46 22.02
C ILE A 188 -30.35 -20.65 22.90
N PHE A 189 -29.19 -21.21 23.23
CA PHE A 189 -28.18 -20.52 24.05
C PHE A 189 -27.65 -19.25 23.36
N TYR A 190 -27.40 -19.32 22.05
CA TYR A 190 -27.00 -18.13 21.27
C TYR A 190 -28.10 -17.06 21.25
N ILE A 191 -29.36 -17.43 21.03
CA ILE A 191 -30.48 -16.47 21.04
C ILE A 191 -30.60 -15.80 22.42
N PHE A 192 -30.48 -16.54 23.51
CA PHE A 192 -30.55 -15.98 24.86
C PHE A 192 -29.40 -15.01 25.18
N ILE A 193 -28.17 -15.32 24.76
CA ILE A 193 -27.03 -14.40 24.93
C ILE A 193 -27.25 -13.12 24.14
N PHE A 194 -27.65 -13.21 22.87
CA PHE A 194 -27.86 -12.01 22.04
C PHE A 194 -29.05 -11.18 22.52
N ALA A 195 -30.17 -11.80 22.90
CA ALA A 195 -31.33 -11.10 23.46
C ALA A 195 -31.01 -10.42 24.80
N GLY A 196 -30.23 -11.07 25.67
CA GLY A 196 -29.76 -10.51 26.94
C GLY A 196 -28.79 -9.34 26.76
N LEU A 197 -27.91 -9.40 25.75
CA LEU A 197 -26.97 -8.33 25.43
C LEU A 197 -27.70 -7.10 24.85
N ILE A 198 -28.68 -7.32 23.96
CA ILE A 198 -29.54 -6.25 23.41
C ILE A 198 -30.37 -5.62 24.52
N GLY A 199 -30.95 -6.41 25.43
CA GLY A 199 -31.71 -5.90 26.57
C GLY A 199 -30.86 -5.02 27.51
N LYS A 200 -29.59 -5.38 27.73
CA LYS A 200 -28.64 -4.58 28.52
C LYS A 200 -28.25 -3.28 27.84
N ILE A 201 -28.09 -3.29 26.51
CA ILE A 201 -27.81 -2.08 25.72
C ILE A 201 -29.02 -1.15 25.69
N LEU A 202 -30.24 -1.68 25.55
CA LEU A 202 -31.48 -0.88 25.57
C LEU A 202 -31.73 -0.24 26.95
N HIS A 203 -31.36 -0.92 28.04
CA HIS A 203 -31.41 -0.37 29.40
C HIS A 203 -30.34 0.71 29.68
N LEU A 204 -29.28 0.79 28.87
CA LEU A 204 -28.24 1.83 29.00
C LEU A 204 -28.57 3.11 28.21
N PHE A 205 -29.54 3.05 27.30
CA PHE A 205 -29.95 4.16 26.43
C PHE A 205 -31.44 4.55 26.56
N GLY A 206 -32.14 4.04 27.59
CA GLY A 206 -33.51 4.38 27.96
C GLY A 206 -33.61 4.93 29.36
#